data_AF-I0T0K7-F1
#
_entry.id   AF-I0T0K7-F1
#
_cell.length_a   1.000
_cell.length_b   1.000
_cell.length_c   1.000
_cell.angle_alpha   90.00
_cell.angle_beta   90.00
_cell.angle_gamma   90.00
#
_symmetry.space_group_name_H-M   'P 1'
#
loop_
_entity.id
_entity.type
_entity.pdbx_description
1 polymer ?
#
loop_
_entity_poly.entity_id
_entity_poly.type
_entity_poly.pdbx_seq_one_letter_code
_entity_poly.pdbx_strand_id
1 'polypeptide(L)'
;MEKIIFERKRFEYISPKRKQVKDFMILKNFMSKTIQVEIRVEGYLLDLLILKEMSTEFYNLDFLSLPYDVNIDVKEVVEDVDLTVYKNSKYRKFDFFKNICK
;
A
#
# COMPACT_ATOMS: atom_id res chain seq x y z
N MET A 1 -1.72 13.85 -17.37
CA MET A 1 -2.77 13.05 -16.69
C MET A 1 -2.05 11.95 -15.94
N GLU A 2 -2.24 11.85 -14.62
CA GLU A 2 -1.58 10.80 -13.82
C GLU A 2 -2.10 9.42 -14.24
N LYS A 3 -1.18 8.49 -14.48
CA LYS A 3 -1.46 7.13 -14.99
C LYS A 3 -1.97 6.19 -13.89
N ILE A 4 -1.54 6.47 -12.67
CA ILE A 4 -1.86 5.75 -11.44
C ILE A 4 -2.23 6.80 -10.41
N ILE A 5 -3.33 6.59 -9.71
CA ILE A 5 -3.74 7.44 -8.59
C ILE A 5 -3.88 6.55 -7.37
N PHE A 6 -3.38 7.01 -6.21
CA PHE A 6 -3.70 6.39 -4.94
C PHE A 6 -4.31 7.41 -3.98
N GLU A 7 -5.19 6.94 -3.11
CA GLU A 7 -5.86 7.76 -2.11
C GLU A 7 -6.04 6.93 -0.83
N ARG A 8 -5.62 7.45 0.32
CA ARG A 8 -5.92 6.84 1.62
C ARG A 8 -7.26 7.36 2.13
N LYS A 9 -8.16 6.46 2.54
CA LYS A 9 -9.45 6.80 3.14
C LYS A 9 -9.69 6.02 4.42
N ARG A 10 -10.17 6.75 5.43
CA ARG A 10 -10.78 6.15 6.62
C ARG A 10 -12.29 6.20 6.52
N PHE A 11 -12.92 5.04 6.69
CA PHE A 11 -14.36 4.91 6.78
C PHE A 11 -14.72 4.64 8.23
N GLU A 12 -15.49 5.54 8.82
CA GLU A 12 -16.04 5.34 10.15
C GLU A 12 -17.45 4.74 10.03
N TYR A 13 -17.61 3.53 10.54
CA TYR A 13 -18.91 2.91 10.73
C TYR A 13 -19.37 3.13 12.17
N ILE A 14 -20.41 3.94 12.32
CA ILE A 14 -21.02 4.24 13.61
C ILE A 14 -22.33 3.45 13.71
N SER A 15 -22.41 2.58 14.71
CA SER A 15 -23.65 1.95 15.14
C SER A 15 -23.90 2.25 16.62
N PRO A 16 -25.14 2.14 17.14
CA PRO A 16 -25.47 2.46 18.53
C PRO A 16 -24.65 1.69 19.58
N LYS A 17 -24.00 0.57 19.20
CA LYS A 17 -23.22 -0.30 20.09
C LYS A 17 -21.73 -0.39 19.76
N ARG A 18 -21.30 0.08 18.59
CA ARG A 18 -19.92 -0.06 18.11
C ARG A 18 -19.55 1.09 17.18
N LYS A 19 -18.34 1.62 17.40
CA LYS A 19 -17.61 2.46 16.45
C LYS A 19 -16.48 1.62 15.86
N GLN A 20 -16.47 1.45 14.54
CA GLN A 20 -15.37 0.80 13.83
C GLN A 20 -14.82 1.79 12.81
N VAL A 21 -13.51 2.04 12.85
CA VAL A 21 -12.81 2.79 11.81
C VAL A 21 -12.08 1.77 10.96
N LYS A 22 -12.28 1.83 9.64
CA LYS A 22 -11.51 1.06 8.67
C LYS A 22 -10.65 1.97 7.82
N ASP A 23 -9.40 1.60 7.62
CA ASP A 23 -8.41 2.37 6.88
C ASP A 23 -8.04 1.62 5.60
N PHE A 24 -8.21 2.28 4.46
CA PHE A 24 -7.94 1.69 3.15
C PHE A 24 -7.08 2.62 2.32
N MET A 25 -6.23 2.01 1.51
CA MET A 25 -5.66 2.67 0.34
C MET A 25 -6.43 2.22 -0.91
N ILE A 26 -6.90 3.20 -1.67
CA ILE A 26 -7.60 3.01 -2.93
C ILE A 26 -6.58 3.23 -4.04
N LEU A 27 -6.31 2.20 -4.84
CA LEU A 27 -5.37 2.22 -5.94
C LEU A 27 -6.14 2.19 -7.25
N LYS A 28 -5.84 3.11 -8.17
CA LYS A 28 -6.49 3.20 -9.48
C LYS A 28 -5.47 3.12 -10.59
N ASN A 29 -5.66 2.17 -11.51
CA ASN A 29 -4.91 2.06 -12.74
C ASN A 29 -5.78 2.53 -13.91
N PHE A 30 -5.41 3.64 -14.54
CA PHE A 30 -6.11 4.17 -15.73
C PHE A 30 -5.44 3.76 -17.04
N MET A 31 -4.44 2.88 -16.99
CA MET A 31 -3.76 2.36 -18.16
C MET A 31 -4.55 1.20 -18.76
N SER A 32 -4.45 1.04 -20.08
CA SER A 32 -4.92 -0.13 -20.82
C SER A 32 -3.94 -1.31 -20.74
N LYS A 33 -3.16 -1.40 -19.65
CA LYS A 33 -2.25 -2.51 -19.35
C LYS A 33 -2.25 -2.80 -17.87
N THR A 34 -2.05 -4.07 -17.54
CA THR A 34 -1.73 -4.49 -16.17
C THR A 34 -0.34 -3.98 -15.80
N ILE A 35 -0.18 -3.49 -14.57
CA ILE A 35 1.06 -2.93 -14.06
C ILE A 35 1.38 -3.53 -12.69
N GLN A 36 2.66 -3.51 -12.34
CA GLN A 36 3.10 -3.75 -10.97
C GLN A 36 3.39 -2.41 -10.31
N VAL A 37 2.96 -2.25 -9.06
CA VAL A 37 3.21 -1.06 -8.25
C VAL A 37 3.95 -1.44 -6.98
N GLU A 38 4.83 -0.54 -6.57
CA GLU A 38 5.54 -0.57 -5.31
C GLU A 38 4.86 0.39 -4.33
N ILE A 39 4.50 -0.13 -3.15
CA ILE A 39 3.94 0.67 -2.07
C ILE A 39 5.03 0.83 -1.02
N ARG A 40 5.34 2.07 -0.64
CA ARG A 40 6.27 2.39 0.45
C ARG A 40 5.58 3.17 1.54
N VAL A 41 5.97 2.92 2.78
CA VAL A 41 5.55 3.68 3.97
C VAL A 41 6.81 4.22 4.63
N GLU A 42 6.92 5.54 4.81
CA GLU A 42 8.15 6.21 5.29
C GLU A 42 9.41 5.81 4.48
N GLY A 43 9.26 5.61 3.18
CA GLY A 43 10.34 5.16 2.29
C GLY A 43 10.65 3.65 2.36
N TYR A 44 10.05 2.89 3.27
CA TYR A 44 10.18 1.44 3.36
C TYR A 44 9.13 0.73 2.51
N LEU A 45 9.54 -0.11 1.55
CA LEU A 45 8.63 -0.99 0.80
C LEU A 45 7.79 -1.86 1.75
N LEU A 46 6.49 -1.70 1.61
CA LEU A 46 5.44 -2.42 2.29
C LEU A 46 5.01 -3.63 1.46
N ASP A 47 4.70 -3.39 0.18
CA ASP A 47 4.14 -4.41 -0.71
C ASP A 47 4.40 -4.12 -2.19
N LEU A 48 4.35 -5.19 -3.00
CA LEU A 48 4.37 -5.15 -4.46
C LEU A 48 3.04 -5.71 -4.97
N LEU A 49 2.20 -4.87 -5.55
CA LEU A 49 0.88 -5.26 -6.02
C LEU A 49 0.78 -5.23 -7.54
N ILE A 50 -0.05 -6.11 -8.09
CA ILE A 50 -0.39 -6.11 -9.51
C ILE A 50 -1.74 -5.43 -9.65
N LEU A 51 -1.79 -4.28 -10.34
CA LEU A 51 -3.03 -3.59 -10.66
C LEU A 51 -3.43 -3.93 -12.09
N LYS A 52 -4.62 -4.51 -12.25
CA LYS A 52 -5.19 -4.79 -13.58
C LYS A 52 -5.44 -3.50 -14.36
N GLU A 53 -5.46 -3.60 -15.68
CA GLU A 53 -5.85 -2.50 -16.55
C GLU A 53 -7.24 -1.93 -16.18
N MET A 54 -7.38 -0.60 -16.28
CA MET A 54 -8.65 0.11 -16.06
C MET A 54 -9.38 -0.28 -14.76
N SER A 55 -8.63 -0.53 -13.68
CA SER A 55 -9.16 -1.10 -12.43
C SER A 55 -9.03 -0.17 -11.23
N THR A 56 -9.85 -0.43 -10.21
CA THR A 56 -9.73 0.16 -8.87
C THR A 56 -9.64 -0.97 -7.85
N GLU A 57 -8.61 -0.94 -7.02
CA GLU A 57 -8.38 -1.93 -5.97
C GLU A 57 -8.38 -1.27 -4.59
N PHE A 58 -8.83 -2.01 -3.58
CA PHE A 58 -8.90 -1.57 -2.19
C PHE A 58 -7.93 -2.39 -1.37
N TYR A 59 -6.90 -1.74 -0.84
CA TYR A 59 -5.90 -2.34 0.02
C TYR A 59 -6.20 -2.00 1.47
N ASN A 60 -6.42 -3.02 2.31
CA ASN A 60 -6.75 -2.83 3.71
C ASN A 60 -5.49 -2.52 4.53
N LEU A 61 -5.46 -1.36 5.20
CA LEU A 61 -4.37 -0.91 6.06
C LEU A 61 -4.61 -1.20 7.56
N ASP A 62 -5.77 -1.75 7.94
CA ASP A 62 -6.18 -1.99 9.33
C ASP A 62 -5.15 -2.81 10.12
N PHE A 63 -4.53 -3.79 9.46
CA PHE A 63 -3.55 -4.67 10.12
C PHE A 63 -2.22 -3.98 10.41
N LEU A 64 -1.93 -2.84 9.79
CA LEU A 64 -0.64 -2.18 9.89
C LEU A 64 -0.59 -1.14 11.02
N SER A 65 -1.75 -0.81 11.62
CA SER A 65 -1.86 0.19 12.71
C SER A 65 -1.13 1.51 12.43
N LEU A 66 -1.13 1.94 11.15
CA LEU A 66 -0.35 3.09 10.71
C LEU A 66 -0.93 4.42 11.21
N PRO A 67 -0.09 5.34 11.74
CA PRO A 67 -0.47 6.74 11.95
C PRO A 67 -1.07 7.36 10.69
N TYR A 68 -1.98 8.33 10.83
CA TYR A 68 -2.66 8.90 9.66
C TYR A 68 -1.76 9.80 8.82
N ASP A 69 -0.82 10.45 9.49
CA ASP A 69 0.18 11.38 8.97
C ASP A 69 1.40 10.69 8.37
N VAL A 70 1.48 9.36 8.43
CA VAL A 70 2.56 8.60 7.81
C VAL A 70 2.61 8.86 6.30
N ASN A 71 3.81 9.04 5.77
CA ASN A 71 4.00 9.19 4.34
C ASN A 71 3.84 7.84 3.65
N ILE A 72 2.96 7.78 2.65
CA ILE A 72 2.75 6.61 1.79
C ILE A 72 3.03 7.03 0.36
N ASP A 73 3.92 6.29 -0.30
CA ASP A 73 4.25 6.47 -1.71
C ASP A 73 3.81 5.25 -2.51
N VAL A 74 3.25 5.47 -3.70
CA VAL A 74 2.93 4.40 -4.65
C VAL A 74 3.56 4.74 -6.00
N LYS A 75 4.34 3.80 -6.56
CA LYS A 75 5.06 4.02 -7.82
C LYS A 75 4.92 2.82 -8.75
N GLU A 76 4.78 3.06 -10.05
CA GLU A 76 4.89 2.00 -11.08
C GLU A 76 6.30 1.40 -11.01
N VAL A 77 6.38 0.07 -11.01
CA VAL A 77 7.62 -0.65 -11.19
C VAL A 77 7.92 -0.67 -12.69
N VAL A 78 8.90 0.14 -13.11
CA VAL A 78 9.24 0.33 -14.54
C VAL A 78 10.35 -0.63 -14.99
N GLU A 79 11.17 -1.13 -14.06
CA GLU A 79 12.23 -2.12 -14.31
C GLU A 79 12.00 -3.36 -13.43
N ASP A 80 12.41 -4.53 -13.91
CA ASP A 80 12.40 -5.77 -13.13
C ASP A 80 13.11 -5.53 -11.78
N VAL A 81 12.35 -5.55 -10.68
CA VAL A 81 12.95 -5.43 -9.34
C VAL A 81 13.80 -6.67 -9.14
N ASP A 82 15.12 -6.52 -9.26
CA ASP A 82 16.05 -7.59 -9.02
C ASP A 82 16.02 -7.98 -7.54
N LEU A 83 15.31 -9.08 -7.25
CA LEU A 83 15.16 -9.67 -5.94
C LEU A 83 16.45 -10.36 -5.44
N THR A 84 17.47 -10.50 -6.30
CA THR A 84 18.77 -11.09 -5.93
C THR A 84 19.69 -10.10 -5.22
N VAL A 85 19.42 -8.79 -5.33
CA VAL A 85 20.12 -7.76 -4.55
C VAL A 85 19.80 -7.94 -3.08
N TYR A 86 20.83 -8.14 -2.24
CA TYR A 86 20.68 -8.47 -0.81
C TYR A 86 19.83 -7.46 0.00
N LYS A 87 19.79 -6.18 -0.42
CA LYS A 87 18.91 -5.16 0.16
C LYS A 87 17.42 -5.42 -0.16
N ASN A 88 17.13 -5.93 -1.35
CA ASN A 88 15.79 -6.29 -1.82
C ASN A 88 15.36 -7.68 -1.35
N SER A 89 16.30 -8.59 -1.06
CA SER A 89 15.99 -9.90 -0.48
C SER A 89 15.65 -9.83 1.02
N LYS A 90 16.21 -8.86 1.76
CA LYS A 90 15.81 -8.55 3.14
C LYS A 90 14.38 -7.99 3.24
N TYR A 91 13.82 -7.42 2.16
CA TYR A 91 12.43 -6.93 2.14
C TYR A 91 11.40 -8.04 2.36
N ARG A 92 11.68 -9.29 1.97
CA ARG A 92 10.82 -10.46 2.25
C ARG A 92 10.76 -10.86 3.73
N LYS A 93 11.67 -10.35 4.57
CA LYS A 93 11.82 -10.75 5.98
C LYS A 93 11.89 -9.54 6.92
N PHE A 94 11.30 -8.40 6.55
CA PHE A 94 11.20 -7.30 7.51
C PHE A 94 10.06 -7.56 8.50
N ASP A 95 10.45 -7.78 9.75
CA ASP A 95 9.66 -7.72 10.98
C ASP A 95 9.05 -6.30 11.14
N PHE A 96 8.14 -5.86 10.25
CA PHE A 96 7.50 -4.55 10.31
C PHE A 96 6.83 -4.29 11.68
N PHE A 97 6.37 -5.37 12.33
CA PHE A 97 5.68 -5.32 13.62
C PHE A 97 6.58 -5.40 14.86
N LYS A 98 7.89 -5.67 14.76
CA LYS A 98 8.72 -5.77 15.98
C LYS A 98 9.01 -4.42 16.65
N ASN A 99 8.92 -3.32 15.90
CA ASN A 99 9.31 -2.00 16.40
C ASN A 99 8.16 -1.00 16.50
N ILE A 100 6.94 -1.36 16.11
CA ILE A 100 5.74 -0.50 16.29
C ILE A 100 5.09 -0.73 17.67
N CYS A 101 5.42 -1.83 18.35
CA CYS A 101 5.01 -2.10 19.73
C CYS A 101 6.17 -1.84 20.72
N LYS A 102 6.47 -0.57 21.00
CA LYS A 102 7.15 -0.15 22.24
C LYS A 102 6.59 1.18 22.73
#